data_AF-A0A1F4ZCB3-F1
#
_entry.id   AF-A0A1F4ZCB3-F1
#
_cell.length_a   1.000
_cell.length_b   1.000
_cell.length_c   1.000
_cell.angle_alpha   90.00
_cell.angle_beta   90.00
_cell.angle_gamma   90.00
#
_symmetry.space_group_name_H-M   'P 1'
#
loop_
_entity.id
_entity.type
_entity.pdbx_description
1 polymer ?
#
loop_
_entity_poly.entity_id
_entity_poly.type
_entity_poly.pdbx_seq_one_letter_code
_entity_poly.pdbx_strand_id
1 'polypeptide(L)'
;MKNWLIGVLVVIGLGVGLWKMTSTKPSTQDSKLKIQDSIEITESDWVRGKREAPVTLVEYGDFQCPACGAYYQVLLQLEKEFPDRLRVVWRQFPLTTIHANAWDAAEAAEAAGRQGKFWEMHDVLFENQKEWTESGKFDGYASRIGLDVTKWKEDLGEKSIEEKVRKDQNSGIDLGVTGTPSFFLNGEKIGLPGSYEKFKAIIEGEVASLPEPETVHMHFDIAVYVDGKKLDFSADKYQEKHPAVHFHDNNGEVAHIHQKGATLGVFIDSLGLKLDLIPKVNDKLVDDWRDYVPADLDRIVFGDGVVTDKACIYSETCPERGKPPTENCVGGLGTECDDHETQ
;
A
#
# COMPACT_ATOMS: atom_id res chain seq x y z
N MET A 1 -47.81 -27.44 80.16
CA MET A 1 -47.58 -26.14 80.85
C MET A 1 -47.71 -25.05 79.80
N LYS A 2 -48.60 -24.08 80.04
CA LYS A 2 -48.88 -22.92 79.19
C LYS A 2 -47.60 -22.14 78.92
N ASN A 3 -47.43 -21.61 77.70
CA ASN A 3 -46.85 -20.29 77.46
C ASN A 3 -47.46 -19.68 76.20
N TRP A 4 -47.58 -18.36 76.25
CA TRP A 4 -48.57 -17.51 75.62
C TRP A 4 -47.88 -16.68 74.51
N LEU A 5 -48.57 -16.54 73.37
CA LEU A 5 -48.62 -15.40 72.45
C LEU A 5 -47.38 -14.49 72.28
N ILE A 6 -46.97 -14.28 71.02
CA ILE A 6 -46.97 -12.96 70.36
C ILE A 6 -47.12 -13.21 68.85
N GLY A 7 -48.18 -12.65 68.28
CA GLY A 7 -48.39 -12.60 66.84
C GLY A 7 -47.66 -11.41 66.23
N VAL A 8 -47.15 -11.59 65.02
CA VAL A 8 -46.87 -10.49 64.09
C VAL A 8 -47.49 -10.86 62.75
N LEU A 9 -48.49 -10.07 62.38
CA LEU A 9 -49.11 -10.01 61.05
C LEU A 9 -48.09 -9.41 60.08
N VAL A 10 -47.68 -10.16 59.06
CA VAL A 10 -47.11 -9.58 57.84
C VAL A 10 -48.05 -9.89 56.69
N VAL A 11 -48.58 -8.81 56.14
CA VAL A 11 -49.52 -8.72 55.03
C VAL A 11 -48.88 -9.34 53.79
N ILE A 12 -49.50 -10.42 53.28
CA ILE A 12 -49.19 -10.98 51.96
C ILE A 12 -49.90 -10.10 50.92
N GLY A 13 -49.14 -9.20 50.31
CA GLY A 13 -49.58 -8.44 49.14
C GLY A 13 -49.58 -9.34 47.91
N LEU A 14 -50.78 -9.63 47.40
CA LEU A 14 -51.04 -10.28 46.12
C LEU A 14 -50.48 -9.43 44.97
N GLY A 15 -49.54 -9.99 44.21
CA GLY A 15 -49.12 -9.49 42.92
C GLY A 15 -49.09 -10.63 41.92
N VAL A 16 -50.24 -10.96 41.34
CA VAL A 16 -50.34 -11.82 40.16
C VAL A 16 -49.73 -11.06 38.99
N GLY A 17 -48.43 -11.26 38.76
CA GLY A 17 -47.70 -10.74 37.61
C GLY A 17 -48.02 -11.57 36.37
N LEU A 18 -48.84 -11.01 35.48
CA LEU A 18 -49.06 -11.50 34.12
C LEU A 18 -47.73 -11.52 33.35
N TRP A 19 -47.17 -12.71 33.16
CA TRP A 19 -46.01 -12.94 32.31
C TRP A 19 -46.41 -12.79 30.84
N LYS A 20 -46.34 -11.57 30.29
CA LYS A 20 -46.28 -11.38 28.84
C LYS A 20 -44.83 -11.60 28.39
N MET A 21 -44.54 -12.80 27.92
CA MET A 21 -43.37 -13.08 27.07
C MET A 21 -43.46 -12.18 25.83
N THR A 22 -42.75 -11.06 25.85
CA THR A 22 -42.42 -10.34 24.62
C THR A 22 -41.05 -10.88 24.18
N SER A 23 -41.09 -11.71 23.15
CA SER A 23 -39.90 -12.19 22.46
C SER A 23 -39.29 -11.00 21.73
N THR A 24 -38.35 -10.30 22.39
CA THR A 24 -37.51 -9.30 21.71
C THR A 24 -36.51 -10.07 20.86
N LYS A 25 -36.78 -10.15 19.55
CA LYS A 25 -35.77 -10.55 18.57
C LYS A 25 -34.50 -9.71 18.83
N PRO A 26 -33.30 -10.31 18.86
CA PRO A 26 -32.09 -9.53 18.93
C PRO A 26 -32.04 -8.68 17.67
N SER A 27 -32.10 -7.36 17.86
CA SER A 27 -31.79 -6.39 16.84
C SER A 27 -30.35 -6.68 16.39
N THR A 28 -30.22 -7.14 15.15
CA THR A 28 -29.02 -6.97 14.34
C THR A 28 -28.75 -5.48 14.27
N GLN A 29 -28.06 -4.96 15.28
CA GLN A 29 -27.32 -3.72 15.13
C GLN A 29 -26.18 -4.05 14.18
N ASP A 30 -26.23 -3.38 13.03
CA ASP A 30 -25.09 -3.09 12.19
C ASP A 30 -23.84 -2.95 13.06
N SER A 31 -22.94 -3.94 12.98
CA SER A 31 -21.57 -3.78 13.40
C SER A 31 -20.92 -2.79 12.44
N LYS A 32 -21.24 -1.50 12.62
CA LYS A 32 -20.46 -0.40 12.07
C LYS A 32 -19.04 -0.61 12.56
N LEU A 33 -18.18 -0.97 11.62
CA LEU A 33 -16.74 -0.72 11.53
C LEU A 33 -16.12 -0.30 12.86
N LYS A 34 -15.42 -1.24 13.51
CA LYS A 34 -14.30 -0.86 14.37
C LYS A 34 -13.30 -0.15 13.46
N ILE A 35 -13.30 1.19 13.49
CA ILE A 35 -12.14 1.95 13.06
C ILE A 35 -11.11 1.74 14.17
N GLN A 36 -10.38 0.65 14.03
CA GLN A 36 -9.14 0.42 14.75
C GLN A 36 -8.13 1.30 14.01
N ASP A 37 -7.46 2.22 14.72
CA ASP A 37 -6.50 3.17 14.13
C ASP A 37 -5.60 2.44 13.13
N SER A 38 -5.91 2.59 11.85
CA SER A 38 -5.22 1.85 10.80
C SER A 38 -3.81 2.39 10.73
N ILE A 39 -2.82 1.50 10.67
CA ILE A 39 -1.44 1.92 10.41
C ILE A 39 -1.39 2.58 9.04
N GLU A 40 -1.32 3.90 9.03
CA GLU A 40 -1.08 4.69 7.84
C GLU A 40 0.40 4.59 7.46
N ILE A 41 0.69 4.22 6.21
CA ILE A 41 2.04 4.26 5.63
C ILE A 41 2.22 5.62 4.98
N THR A 42 3.30 6.30 5.37
CA THR A 42 3.60 7.67 4.97
C THR A 42 4.84 7.73 4.09
N GLU A 43 5.07 8.86 3.42
CA GLU A 43 6.30 9.08 2.64
C GLU A 43 7.60 9.01 3.49
N SER A 44 7.49 9.19 4.81
CA SER A 44 8.62 9.06 5.73
C SER A 44 8.94 7.62 6.14
N ASP A 45 8.10 6.65 5.76
CA ASP A 45 8.33 5.24 6.05
C ASP A 45 9.36 4.65 5.07
N TRP A 46 10.24 3.80 5.61
CA TRP A 46 11.16 3.02 4.80
C TRP A 46 10.43 1.80 4.26
N VAL A 47 10.26 1.75 2.94
CA VAL A 47 9.52 0.70 2.24
C VAL A 47 10.48 -0.10 1.36
N ARG A 48 10.44 -1.43 1.46
CA ARG A 48 11.14 -2.37 0.57
C ARG A 48 10.11 -3.18 -0.20
N GLY A 49 10.35 -3.37 -1.50
CA GLY A 49 9.36 -3.91 -2.44
C GLY A 49 8.60 -2.80 -3.18
N LYS A 50 7.62 -3.19 -4.02
CA LYS A 50 6.78 -2.23 -4.75
C LYS A 50 5.94 -1.43 -3.76
N ARG A 51 5.96 -0.10 -3.85
CA ARG A 51 5.19 0.75 -2.92
C ARG A 51 3.69 0.51 -3.06
N GLU A 52 3.23 0.04 -4.22
CA GLU A 52 1.83 -0.29 -4.52
C GLU A 52 1.48 -1.75 -4.23
N ALA A 53 2.39 -2.53 -3.63
CA ALA A 53 2.13 -3.92 -3.30
C ALA A 53 0.89 -4.02 -2.38
N PRO A 54 -0.06 -4.91 -2.69
CA PRO A 54 -1.35 -4.96 -2.00
C PRO A 54 -1.27 -5.55 -0.59
N VAL A 55 -0.19 -6.25 -0.25
CA VAL A 55 0.06 -6.73 1.11
C VAL A 55 1.19 -5.92 1.74
N THR A 56 0.90 -5.30 2.88
CA THR A 56 1.82 -4.46 3.65
C THR A 56 2.16 -5.17 4.95
N LEU A 57 3.43 -5.48 5.15
CA LEU A 57 3.94 -5.97 6.42
C LEU A 57 4.77 -4.88 7.09
N VAL A 58 4.27 -4.33 8.20
CA VAL A 58 5.01 -3.36 9.01
C VAL A 58 5.72 -4.11 10.13
N GLU A 59 7.03 -3.95 10.22
CA GLU A 59 7.86 -4.39 11.33
C GLU A 59 8.22 -3.20 12.22
N TYR A 60 7.79 -3.26 13.48
CA TYR A 60 8.40 -2.47 14.55
C TYR A 60 9.58 -3.26 15.10
N GLY A 61 10.78 -2.77 14.82
CA GLY A 61 12.00 -3.53 15.03
C GLY A 61 13.08 -2.76 15.79
N ASP A 62 13.97 -3.53 16.38
CA ASP A 62 15.17 -3.06 17.08
C ASP A 62 16.35 -3.81 16.49
N PHE A 63 17.31 -3.07 15.93
CA PHE A 63 18.49 -3.66 15.30
C PHE A 63 19.31 -4.53 16.25
N GLN A 64 19.29 -4.28 17.57
CA GLN A 64 20.08 -5.04 18.55
C GLN A 64 19.32 -6.26 19.09
N CYS A 65 18.03 -6.37 18.80
CA CYS A 65 17.21 -7.48 19.23
C CYS A 65 17.56 -8.77 18.48
N PRO A 66 17.97 -9.86 19.18
CA PRO A 66 18.30 -11.12 18.53
C PRO A 66 17.10 -11.75 17.78
N ALA A 67 15.88 -11.55 18.28
CA ALA A 67 14.68 -12.03 17.61
C ALA A 67 14.44 -11.30 16.28
N CYS A 68 14.65 -9.97 16.23
CA CYS A 68 14.57 -9.21 14.97
C CYS A 68 15.61 -9.73 13.97
N GLY A 69 16.85 -9.99 14.42
CA GLY A 69 17.89 -10.60 13.59
C GLY A 69 17.54 -12.00 13.06
N ALA A 70 16.79 -12.80 13.82
CA ALA A 70 16.29 -14.09 13.35
C ALA A 70 15.18 -13.94 12.28
N TYR A 71 14.27 -12.98 12.45
CA TYR A 71 13.22 -12.70 11.48
C TYR A 71 13.73 -12.01 10.22
N TYR A 72 14.83 -11.27 10.28
CA TYR A 72 15.45 -10.63 9.12
C TYR A 72 15.64 -11.61 7.94
N GLN A 73 16.18 -12.81 8.18
CA GLN A 73 16.36 -13.82 7.14
C GLN A 73 15.03 -14.38 6.62
N VAL A 74 14.02 -14.51 7.50
CA VAL A 74 12.66 -14.92 7.14
C VAL A 74 12.00 -13.89 6.23
N LEU A 75 12.14 -12.61 6.54
CA LEU A 75 11.60 -11.50 5.74
C LEU A 75 12.26 -11.43 4.35
N LEU A 76 13.59 -11.55 4.27
CA LEU A 76 14.29 -11.63 2.98
C LEU A 76 13.78 -12.78 2.09
N GLN A 77 13.40 -13.90 2.70
CA GLN A 77 12.86 -15.03 1.97
C GLN A 77 11.42 -14.77 1.50
N LEU A 78 10.58 -14.17 2.34
CA LEU A 78 9.21 -13.77 1.98
C LEU A 78 9.20 -12.71 0.88
N GLU A 79 10.07 -11.70 0.95
CA GLU A 79 10.21 -10.67 -0.09
C GLU A 79 10.55 -11.28 -1.46
N LYS A 80 11.42 -12.30 -1.49
CA LYS A 80 11.75 -13.02 -2.73
C LYS A 80 10.60 -13.86 -3.26
N GLU A 81 9.76 -14.41 -2.39
CA GLU A 81 8.62 -15.25 -2.78
C GLU A 81 7.41 -14.41 -3.22
N PHE A 82 7.27 -13.19 -2.72
CA PHE A 82 6.16 -12.27 -3.01
C PHE A 82 6.63 -10.92 -3.58
N PRO A 83 7.47 -10.89 -4.64
CA PRO A 83 8.20 -9.68 -5.07
C PRO A 83 7.30 -8.51 -5.49
N ASP A 84 6.11 -8.81 -5.99
CA ASP A 84 5.13 -7.84 -6.47
C ASP A 84 3.90 -7.72 -5.56
N ARG A 85 3.82 -8.58 -4.55
CA ARG A 85 2.62 -8.73 -3.72
C ARG A 85 2.83 -8.26 -2.29
N LEU A 86 4.08 -8.29 -1.80
CA LEU A 86 4.46 -7.89 -0.46
C LEU A 86 5.36 -6.63 -0.52
N ARG A 87 4.99 -5.63 0.29
CA ARG A 87 5.93 -4.57 0.71
C ARG A 87 6.20 -4.70 2.19
N VAL A 88 7.47 -4.56 2.56
CA VAL A 88 7.91 -4.54 3.95
C VAL A 88 8.19 -3.10 4.35
N VAL A 89 7.66 -2.70 5.49
CA VAL A 89 7.85 -1.37 6.06
C VAL A 89 8.58 -1.51 7.37
N TRP A 90 9.69 -0.80 7.54
CA TRP A 90 10.44 -0.78 8.79
C TRP A 90 10.10 0.47 9.61
N ARG A 91 9.81 0.27 10.91
CA ARG A 91 9.67 1.33 11.90
C ARG A 91 10.55 1.08 13.10
N GLN A 92 11.23 2.13 13.54
CA GLN A 92 12.15 2.06 14.67
C GLN A 92 11.39 1.81 15.98
N PHE A 93 11.82 0.81 16.75
CA PHE A 93 11.34 0.57 18.11
C PHE A 93 12.49 0.15 19.05
N PRO A 94 13.54 0.98 19.21
CA PRO A 94 14.71 0.63 20.01
C PRO A 94 14.35 0.44 21.50
N LEU A 95 14.64 -0.75 22.05
CA LEU A 95 14.38 -1.12 23.44
C LEU A 95 15.58 -0.76 24.32
N THR A 96 15.84 0.53 24.48
CA THR A 96 17.06 1.08 25.13
C THR A 96 17.26 0.65 26.58
N THR A 97 16.22 0.15 27.26
CA THR A 97 16.32 -0.37 28.63
C THR A 97 17.06 -1.70 28.73
N ILE A 98 17.13 -2.46 27.63
CA ILE A 98 17.77 -3.78 27.57
C ILE A 98 18.81 -3.90 26.45
N HIS A 99 18.80 -2.98 25.49
CA HIS A 99 19.69 -2.94 24.34
C HIS A 99 20.44 -1.59 24.28
N ALA A 100 21.68 -1.58 24.78
CA ALA A 100 22.45 -0.36 24.99
C ALA A 100 22.78 0.43 23.71
N ASN A 101 22.87 -0.24 22.55
CA ASN A 101 23.23 0.34 21.26
C ASN A 101 22.03 0.43 20.30
N ALA A 102 20.81 0.09 20.76
CA ALA A 102 19.62 0.06 19.89
C ALA A 102 19.28 1.43 19.32
N TRP A 103 19.41 2.49 20.12
CA TRP A 103 19.14 3.85 19.68
C TRP A 103 20.15 4.29 18.62
N ASP A 104 21.45 4.12 18.89
CA ASP A 104 22.51 4.49 17.97
C ASP A 104 22.44 3.71 16.65
N ALA A 105 22.03 2.42 16.69
CA ALA A 105 21.80 1.62 15.50
C ALA A 105 20.58 2.13 14.69
N ALA A 106 19.52 2.57 15.35
CA ALA A 106 18.37 3.19 14.69
C ALA A 106 18.78 4.51 14.01
N GLU A 107 19.51 5.39 14.71
CA GLU A 107 20.02 6.63 14.11
C GLU A 107 20.99 6.36 12.95
N ALA A 108 21.85 5.34 13.07
CA ALA A 108 22.76 4.93 12.00
C ALA A 108 22.00 4.59 10.71
N ALA A 109 20.89 3.86 10.82
CA ALA A 109 20.03 3.50 9.69
C ALA A 109 19.31 4.73 9.11
N GLU A 110 18.70 5.57 9.95
CA GLU A 110 18.03 6.81 9.51
C GLU A 110 19.00 7.79 8.83
N ALA A 111 20.21 7.94 9.36
CA ALA A 111 21.26 8.77 8.76
C ALA A 111 21.71 8.23 7.41
N ALA A 112 21.81 6.90 7.26
CA ALA A 112 22.07 6.29 5.95
C ALA A 112 20.91 6.55 4.96
N GLY A 113 19.68 6.60 5.46
CA GLY A 113 18.49 6.97 4.71
C GLY A 113 18.55 8.35 4.06
N ARG A 114 19.21 9.33 4.69
CA ARG A 114 19.42 10.68 4.09
C ARG A 114 20.26 10.65 2.82
N GLN A 115 21.05 9.61 2.63
CA GLN A 115 21.86 9.39 1.44
C GLN A 115 21.24 8.29 0.54
N GLY A 116 19.97 7.93 0.77
CA GLY A 116 19.24 6.94 -0.01
C GLY A 116 19.64 5.49 0.26
N LYS A 117 20.35 5.22 1.37
CA LYS A 117 20.91 3.88 1.68
C LYS A 117 20.40 3.29 2.99
N PHE A 118 19.15 3.58 3.33
CA PHE A 118 18.53 3.06 4.55
C PHE A 118 18.59 1.53 4.59
N TRP A 119 18.14 0.90 3.50
CA TRP A 119 17.98 -0.55 3.43
C TRP A 119 19.32 -1.30 3.40
N GLU A 120 20.34 -0.71 2.79
CA GLU A 120 21.71 -1.23 2.82
C GLU A 120 22.30 -1.15 4.23
N MET A 121 22.01 -0.07 4.97
CA MET A 121 22.41 0.01 6.38
C MET A 121 21.62 -0.97 7.25
N HIS A 122 20.31 -1.09 7.03
CA HIS A 122 19.47 -2.09 7.69
C HIS A 122 20.03 -3.51 7.52
N ASP A 123 20.35 -3.89 6.28
CA ASP A 123 20.89 -5.21 5.97
C ASP A 123 22.24 -5.44 6.62
N VAL A 124 23.20 -4.52 6.45
CA VAL A 124 24.54 -4.70 7.01
C VAL A 124 24.52 -4.70 8.55
N LEU A 125 23.59 -3.99 9.19
CA LEU A 125 23.40 -4.09 10.63
C LEU A 125 22.93 -5.50 11.01
N PHE A 126 21.92 -6.07 10.37
CA PHE A 126 21.49 -7.43 10.73
C PHE A 126 22.51 -8.51 10.37
N GLU A 127 23.20 -8.39 9.24
CA GLU A 127 24.27 -9.31 8.83
C GLU A 127 25.43 -9.35 9.84
N ASN A 128 25.70 -8.24 10.51
CA ASN A 128 26.83 -8.09 11.43
C ASN A 128 26.37 -7.83 12.87
N GLN A 129 25.14 -8.21 13.21
CA GLN A 129 24.46 -7.87 14.48
C GLN A 129 25.34 -8.08 15.70
N LYS A 130 25.96 -9.26 15.78
CA LYS A 130 26.80 -9.64 16.91
C LYS A 130 28.01 -8.72 17.08
N GLU A 131 28.69 -8.36 16.00
CA GLU A 131 29.94 -7.60 16.03
C GLU A 131 29.71 -6.16 16.53
N TRP A 132 28.69 -5.48 16.00
CA TRP A 132 28.40 -4.12 16.43
C TRP A 132 27.63 -4.07 17.75
N THR A 133 26.90 -5.13 18.11
CA THR A 133 26.30 -5.27 19.45
C THR A 133 27.38 -5.18 20.54
N GLU A 134 28.54 -5.79 20.31
CA GLU A 134 29.66 -5.78 21.25
C GLU A 134 30.48 -4.47 21.18
N SER A 135 30.66 -3.91 19.98
CA SER A 135 31.56 -2.76 19.80
C SER A 135 30.89 -1.39 19.89
N GLY A 136 29.59 -1.28 19.61
CA GLY A 136 28.87 0.00 19.50
C GLY A 136 29.36 0.89 18.36
N LYS A 137 30.03 0.32 17.34
CA LYS A 137 30.64 1.07 16.22
C LYS A 137 29.95 0.75 14.91
N PHE A 138 29.63 1.80 14.15
CA PHE A 138 28.87 1.68 12.91
C PHE A 138 29.55 2.29 11.67
N ASP A 139 30.59 3.10 11.85
CA ASP A 139 31.23 3.87 10.77
C ASP A 139 31.93 2.98 9.72
N GLY A 140 32.46 1.83 10.13
CA GLY A 140 32.98 0.82 9.21
C GLY A 140 31.91 0.31 8.24
N TYR A 141 30.67 0.12 8.71
CA TYR A 141 29.57 -0.32 7.85
C TYR A 141 29.07 0.80 6.94
N ALA A 142 29.01 2.03 7.44
CA ALA A 142 28.70 3.20 6.62
C ALA A 142 29.66 3.33 5.43
N SER A 143 30.97 3.15 5.68
CA SER A 143 31.97 3.11 4.61
C SER A 143 31.76 1.94 3.65
N ARG A 144 31.45 0.73 4.18
CA ARG A 144 31.27 -0.49 3.39
C ARG A 144 30.11 -0.40 2.41
N ILE A 145 29.01 0.23 2.80
CA ILE A 145 27.84 0.45 1.92
C ILE A 145 28.01 1.70 1.04
N GLY A 146 29.17 2.37 1.10
CA GLY A 146 29.51 3.49 0.24
C GLY A 146 28.76 4.78 0.58
N LEU A 147 28.61 5.10 1.85
CA LEU A 147 28.18 6.42 2.32
C LEU A 147 29.34 7.42 2.34
N ASP A 148 29.01 8.71 2.25
CA ASP A 148 29.89 9.76 2.74
C ASP A 148 29.87 9.71 4.28
N VAL A 149 30.91 9.09 4.84
CA VAL A 149 31.01 8.84 6.29
C VAL A 149 31.09 10.14 7.09
N THR A 150 31.64 11.21 6.52
CA THR A 150 31.70 12.52 7.19
C THR A 150 30.29 13.08 7.35
N LYS A 151 29.53 13.16 6.26
CA LYS A 151 28.12 13.62 6.30
C LYS A 151 27.26 12.72 7.18
N TRP A 152 27.43 11.41 7.06
CA TRP A 152 26.70 10.46 7.88
C TRP A 152 26.99 10.66 9.38
N LYS A 153 28.24 10.95 9.78
CA LYS A 153 28.58 11.29 11.17
C LYS A 153 28.01 12.64 11.62
N GLU A 154 27.90 13.62 10.73
CA GLU A 154 27.24 14.90 11.01
C GLU A 154 25.73 14.73 11.19
N ASP A 155 25.12 13.80 10.45
CA ASP A 155 23.71 13.47 10.55
C ASP A 155 23.37 12.72 11.86
N LEU A 156 24.29 11.93 12.41
CA LEU A 156 24.08 11.26 13.70
C LEU A 156 23.83 12.29 14.82
N GLY A 157 22.81 12.07 15.65
CA GLY A 157 22.40 13.02 16.69
C GLY A 157 21.77 14.32 16.17
N GLU A 158 21.51 14.44 14.86
CA GLU A 158 20.67 15.53 14.36
C GLU A 158 19.25 15.41 14.93
N LYS A 159 18.69 16.53 15.37
CA LYS A 159 17.38 16.55 16.03
C LYS A 159 16.27 15.91 15.18
N SER A 160 16.35 16.10 13.87
CA SER A 160 15.37 15.55 12.94
C SER A 160 15.48 14.03 12.78
N ILE A 161 16.66 13.43 12.97
CA ILE A 161 16.83 11.97 13.04
C ILE A 161 16.28 11.44 14.36
N GLU A 162 16.64 12.07 15.48
CA GLU A 162 16.10 11.72 16.80
C GLU A 162 14.57 11.76 16.80
N GLU A 163 13.98 12.81 16.20
CA GLU A 163 12.53 12.97 16.07
C GLU A 163 11.90 11.88 15.21
N LYS A 164 12.56 11.44 14.12
CA LYS A 164 12.08 10.33 13.29
C LYS A 164 12.07 9.01 14.07
N VAL A 165 13.18 8.65 14.72
CA VAL A 165 13.27 7.44 15.56
C VAL A 165 12.21 7.47 16.67
N ARG A 166 12.05 8.62 17.34
CA ARG A 166 11.08 8.80 18.41
C ARG A 166 9.63 8.76 17.91
N LYS A 167 9.35 9.32 16.74
CA LYS A 167 8.02 9.29 16.12
C LYS A 167 7.60 7.85 15.83
N ASP A 168 8.49 7.06 15.22
CA ASP A 168 8.23 5.64 14.97
C ASP A 168 7.99 4.91 16.28
N GLN A 169 8.88 5.07 17.27
CA GLN A 169 8.74 4.41 18.57
C GLN A 169 7.40 4.76 19.25
N ASN A 170 7.04 6.04 19.29
CA ASN A 170 5.77 6.50 19.88
C ASN A 170 4.57 5.92 19.12
N SER A 171 4.60 5.87 17.78
CA SER A 171 3.53 5.26 17.01
C SER A 171 3.33 3.78 17.36
N GLY A 172 4.42 3.05 17.62
CA GLY A 172 4.34 1.68 18.10
C GLY A 172 3.71 1.59 19.50
N ILE A 173 4.09 2.48 20.42
CA ILE A 173 3.53 2.55 21.78
C ILE A 173 2.03 2.79 21.72
N ASP A 174 1.58 3.74 20.90
CA ASP A 174 0.16 4.07 20.72
C ASP A 174 -0.64 2.89 20.16
N LEU A 175 -0.01 2.05 19.33
CA LEU A 175 -0.57 0.81 18.79
C LEU A 175 -0.40 -0.41 19.72
N GLY A 176 0.10 -0.22 20.94
CA GLY A 176 0.29 -1.28 21.93
C GLY A 176 1.43 -2.25 21.59
N VAL A 177 2.46 -1.80 20.89
CA VAL A 177 3.75 -2.51 20.77
C VAL A 177 4.44 -2.50 22.13
N THR A 178 4.76 -3.69 22.63
CA THR A 178 5.40 -3.89 23.95
C THR A 178 6.76 -4.57 23.86
N GLY A 179 7.21 -4.90 22.64
CA GLY A 179 8.46 -5.59 22.38
C GLY A 179 8.69 -5.80 20.89
N THR A 180 9.90 -6.23 20.55
CA THR A 180 10.36 -6.40 19.17
C THR A 180 10.75 -7.86 18.88
N PRO A 181 10.55 -8.34 17.64
CA PRO A 181 9.78 -7.65 16.61
C PRO A 181 8.28 -7.62 16.97
N SER A 182 7.56 -6.65 16.43
CA SER A 182 6.09 -6.67 16.38
C SER A 182 5.65 -6.43 14.95
N PHE A 183 4.79 -7.31 14.43
CA PHE A 183 4.34 -7.27 13.05
C PHE A 183 2.89 -6.84 12.94
N PHE A 184 2.62 -6.03 11.93
CA PHE A 184 1.27 -5.70 11.50
C PHE A 184 1.12 -6.01 10.01
N LEU A 185 0.08 -6.75 9.67
CA LEU A 185 -0.26 -7.12 8.30
C LEU A 185 -1.50 -6.35 7.89
N ASN A 186 -1.37 -5.51 6.86
CA ASN A 186 -2.46 -4.65 6.36
C ASN A 186 -3.17 -3.85 7.49
N GLY A 187 -2.39 -3.39 8.46
CA GLY A 187 -2.87 -2.60 9.60
C GLY A 187 -3.29 -3.43 10.81
N GLU A 188 -3.42 -4.75 10.70
CA GLU A 188 -3.78 -5.62 11.81
C GLU A 188 -2.56 -6.23 12.48
N LYS A 189 -2.49 -6.15 13.82
CA LYS A 189 -1.39 -6.77 14.58
C LYS A 189 -1.50 -8.29 14.49
N ILE A 190 -0.44 -8.94 14.02
CA ILE A 190 -0.36 -10.41 13.98
C ILE A 190 0.51 -10.94 15.12
N GLY A 191 0.24 -12.17 15.56
CA GLY A 191 1.13 -12.87 16.49
C GLY A 191 2.45 -13.23 15.80
N LEU A 192 3.55 -13.33 16.58
CA LEU A 192 4.86 -13.72 16.07
C LEU A 192 4.82 -15.12 15.44
N PRO A 193 5.01 -15.26 14.12
CA PRO A 193 4.91 -16.56 13.47
C PRO A 193 6.11 -17.44 13.84
N GLY A 194 5.88 -18.59 14.49
CA GLY A 194 6.97 -19.43 15.02
C GLY A 194 7.80 -20.20 13.98
N SER A 195 7.54 -20.06 12.69
CA SER A 195 8.35 -20.61 11.59
C SER A 195 8.12 -19.84 10.30
N TYR A 196 9.02 -20.02 9.33
CA TYR A 196 8.89 -19.48 7.98
C TYR A 196 7.54 -19.84 7.35
N GLU A 197 7.16 -21.11 7.41
CA GLU A 197 5.96 -21.67 6.79
C GLU A 197 4.68 -21.09 7.39
N LYS A 198 4.68 -20.82 8.70
CA LYS A 198 3.56 -20.13 9.35
C LYS A 198 3.47 -18.69 8.90
N PHE A 199 4.60 -17.99 8.78
CA PHE A 199 4.62 -16.61 8.31
C PHE A 199 4.14 -16.55 6.85
N LYS A 200 4.71 -17.40 5.99
CA LYS A 200 4.29 -17.57 4.61
C LYS A 200 2.80 -17.84 4.49
N ALA A 201 2.25 -18.79 5.23
CA ALA A 201 0.82 -19.11 5.16
C ALA A 201 -0.08 -17.92 5.55
N ILE A 202 0.35 -17.08 6.50
CA ILE A 202 -0.35 -15.84 6.86
C ILE A 202 -0.32 -14.85 5.70
N ILE A 203 0.86 -14.63 5.09
CA ILE A 203 1.00 -13.75 3.92
C ILE A 203 0.21 -14.28 2.71
N GLU A 204 0.29 -15.57 2.41
CA GLU A 204 -0.48 -16.21 1.34
C GLU A 204 -1.98 -16.08 1.55
N GLY A 205 -2.45 -16.25 2.79
CA GLY A 205 -3.84 -16.05 3.16
C GLY A 205 -4.32 -14.63 2.86
N GLU A 206 -3.49 -13.63 3.17
CA GLU A 206 -3.79 -12.24 2.83
C GLU A 206 -3.71 -11.98 1.33
N VAL A 207 -2.72 -12.52 0.64
CA VAL A 207 -2.60 -12.40 -0.82
C VAL A 207 -3.83 -12.98 -1.53
N ALA A 208 -4.38 -14.09 -1.00
CA ALA A 208 -5.56 -14.78 -1.53
C ALA A 208 -6.89 -14.16 -1.08
N SER A 209 -6.91 -13.40 0.02
CA SER A 209 -8.10 -12.66 0.50
C SER A 209 -8.31 -11.36 -0.26
N LEU A 210 -7.25 -10.83 -0.89
CA LEU A 210 -7.35 -9.69 -1.80
C LEU A 210 -8.44 -9.99 -2.82
N PRO A 211 -9.36 -9.03 -3.07
CA PRO A 211 -10.30 -9.17 -4.15
C PRO A 211 -9.49 -9.48 -5.41
N GLU A 212 -9.86 -10.57 -6.10
CA GLU A 212 -9.35 -10.83 -7.45
C GLU A 212 -9.43 -9.50 -8.19
N PRO A 213 -8.32 -8.99 -8.76
CA PRO A 213 -8.37 -7.73 -9.48
C PRO A 213 -9.54 -7.83 -10.44
N GLU A 214 -10.51 -6.93 -10.30
CA GLU A 214 -11.64 -6.89 -11.23
C GLU A 214 -11.01 -6.86 -12.63
N THR A 215 -11.19 -7.96 -13.37
CA THR A 215 -10.61 -8.13 -14.69
C THR A 215 -11.42 -7.24 -15.61
N VAL A 216 -11.11 -5.95 -15.60
CA VAL A 216 -11.54 -5.06 -16.66
C VAL A 216 -10.67 -5.40 -17.86
N HIS A 217 -11.30 -5.63 -19.01
CA HIS A 217 -10.62 -5.69 -20.28
C HIS A 217 -11.17 -4.53 -21.10
N MET A 218 -10.45 -3.41 -21.07
CA MET A 218 -10.87 -2.19 -21.75
C MET A 218 -9.86 -1.84 -22.83
N HIS A 219 -10.36 -1.31 -23.93
CA HIS A 219 -9.54 -0.75 -25.00
C HIS A 219 -9.65 0.78 -24.94
N PHE A 220 -8.52 1.46 -25.14
CA PHE A 220 -8.40 2.91 -25.15
C PHE A 220 -7.52 3.34 -26.33
N ASP A 221 -8.10 4.09 -27.26
CA ASP A 221 -7.35 4.69 -28.36
C ASP A 221 -6.51 5.87 -27.86
N ILE A 222 -5.21 5.87 -28.17
CA ILE A 222 -4.29 6.93 -27.71
C ILE A 222 -3.31 7.39 -28.79
N ALA A 223 -2.99 8.68 -28.78
CA ALA A 223 -1.82 9.22 -29.46
C ALA A 223 -1.06 10.17 -28.52
N VAL A 224 0.22 9.91 -28.31
CA VAL A 224 1.09 10.77 -27.51
C VAL A 224 1.89 11.67 -28.45
N TYR A 225 1.93 12.97 -28.15
CA TYR A 225 2.73 13.94 -28.88
C TYR A 225 3.75 14.57 -27.94
N VAL A 226 5.00 14.71 -28.41
CA VAL A 226 6.05 15.45 -27.72
C VAL A 226 6.55 16.52 -28.69
N ASP A 227 6.50 17.79 -28.27
CA ASP A 227 6.85 18.95 -29.09
C ASP A 227 6.16 18.96 -30.47
N GLY A 228 4.87 18.56 -30.48
CA GLY A 228 4.06 18.51 -31.70
C GLY A 228 4.31 17.30 -32.62
N LYS A 229 5.18 16.35 -32.23
CA LYS A 229 5.42 15.10 -33.00
C LYS A 229 4.74 13.91 -32.34
N LYS A 230 3.91 13.17 -33.11
CA LYS A 230 3.32 11.90 -32.66
C LYS A 230 4.43 10.89 -32.40
N LEU A 231 4.42 10.25 -31.23
CA LEU A 231 5.27 9.12 -30.93
C LEU A 231 4.70 7.86 -31.60
N ASP A 232 5.59 7.05 -32.15
CA ASP A 232 5.26 5.78 -32.78
C ASP A 232 5.39 4.64 -31.76
N PHE A 233 4.26 4.02 -31.43
CA PHE A 233 4.18 2.89 -30.50
C PHE A 233 4.11 1.53 -31.19
N SER A 234 4.22 1.46 -32.53
CA SER A 234 4.15 0.20 -33.26
C SER A 234 5.35 -0.73 -33.02
N ALA A 235 6.44 -0.22 -32.46
CA ALA A 235 7.65 -1.00 -32.20
C ALA A 235 7.48 -1.99 -31.03
N ASP A 236 8.03 -3.21 -31.16
CA ASP A 236 7.99 -4.30 -30.15
C ASP A 236 8.35 -3.89 -28.72
N LYS A 237 9.15 -2.83 -28.55
CA LYS A 237 9.51 -2.28 -27.23
C LYS A 237 8.30 -1.72 -26.45
N TYR A 238 7.20 -1.40 -27.13
CA TYR A 238 5.97 -0.85 -26.54
C TYR A 238 4.82 -1.87 -26.48
N GLN A 239 5.01 -3.05 -27.05
CA GLN A 239 3.98 -4.10 -27.14
C GLN A 239 4.12 -5.11 -25.99
N GLU A 240 3.00 -5.48 -25.37
CA GLU A 240 2.84 -6.55 -24.37
C GLU A 240 3.82 -6.48 -23.16
N LYS A 241 4.18 -5.28 -22.71
CA LYS A 241 5.22 -5.10 -21.67
C LYS A 241 4.72 -5.06 -20.24
N HIS A 242 3.43 -4.81 -20.01
CA HIS A 242 2.94 -4.57 -18.65
C HIS A 242 1.60 -5.26 -18.41
N PRO A 243 1.47 -5.97 -17.27
CA PRO A 243 0.28 -6.77 -16.96
C PRO A 243 -0.97 -5.91 -16.72
N ALA A 244 -0.80 -4.62 -16.41
CA ALA A 244 -1.92 -3.71 -16.18
C ALA A 244 -2.36 -2.94 -17.42
N VAL A 245 -1.42 -2.50 -18.28
CA VAL A 245 -1.73 -1.71 -19.48
C VAL A 245 -0.67 -1.92 -20.57
N HIS A 246 -1.04 -2.35 -21.77
CA HIS A 246 -0.08 -2.57 -22.87
C HIS A 246 -0.69 -2.28 -24.24
N PHE A 247 0.15 -2.05 -25.26
CA PHE A 247 -0.28 -2.20 -26.65
C PHE A 247 -0.11 -3.65 -27.08
N HIS A 248 -0.94 -4.14 -28.00
CA HIS A 248 -0.74 -5.45 -28.65
C HIS A 248 -1.32 -5.51 -30.08
N ASP A 249 -1.68 -4.35 -30.64
CA ASP A 249 -2.29 -4.23 -31.98
C ASP A 249 -1.25 -4.11 -33.10
N ASN A 250 0.04 -4.06 -32.75
CA ASN A 250 1.17 -3.85 -33.66
C ASN A 250 1.14 -2.54 -34.47
N ASN A 251 0.18 -1.65 -34.22
CA ASN A 251 0.05 -0.36 -34.88
C ASN A 251 0.25 0.81 -33.89
N GLY A 252 0.19 0.53 -32.59
CA GLY A 252 0.46 1.48 -31.51
C GLY A 252 -0.67 2.49 -31.27
N GLU A 253 -1.90 2.17 -31.67
CA GLU A 253 -3.05 3.06 -31.57
C GLU A 253 -4.01 2.69 -30.42
N VAL A 254 -4.07 1.42 -30.03
CA VAL A 254 -4.99 0.86 -29.04
C VAL A 254 -4.24 0.32 -27.83
N ALA A 255 -4.37 1.01 -26.70
CA ALA A 255 -3.91 0.52 -25.42
C ALA A 255 -4.96 -0.40 -24.78
N HIS A 256 -4.51 -1.52 -24.24
CA HIS A 256 -5.29 -2.51 -23.52
C HIS A 256 -5.09 -2.33 -22.03
N ILE A 257 -6.18 -2.17 -21.28
CA ILE A 257 -6.17 -2.00 -19.82
C ILE A 257 -6.77 -3.25 -19.18
N HIS A 258 -5.97 -3.88 -18.32
CA HIS A 258 -6.28 -5.09 -17.56
C HIS A 258 -6.44 -4.81 -16.05
N GLN A 259 -6.28 -3.55 -15.62
CA GLN A 259 -6.39 -3.13 -14.22
C GLN A 259 -7.38 -1.97 -14.09
N LYS A 260 -8.41 -2.16 -13.24
CA LYS A 260 -9.37 -1.09 -12.91
C LYS A 260 -8.63 0.06 -12.22
N GLY A 261 -8.90 1.28 -12.68
CA GLY A 261 -8.26 2.48 -12.15
C GLY A 261 -6.79 2.64 -12.54
N ALA A 262 -6.32 1.98 -13.62
CA ALA A 262 -5.00 2.25 -14.17
C ALA A 262 -4.86 3.74 -14.47
N THR A 263 -3.88 4.39 -13.84
CA THR A 263 -3.64 5.83 -13.98
C THR A 263 -2.81 6.12 -15.22
N LEU A 264 -2.80 7.38 -15.64
CA LEU A 264 -1.94 7.87 -16.71
C LEU A 264 -0.46 7.69 -16.35
N GLY A 265 -0.09 7.76 -15.07
CA GLY A 265 1.24 7.42 -14.59
C GLY A 265 1.61 5.96 -14.88
N VAL A 266 0.73 5.02 -14.50
CA VAL A 266 0.93 3.59 -14.77
C VAL A 266 1.07 3.31 -16.27
N PHE A 267 0.27 3.99 -17.10
CA PHE A 267 0.37 3.87 -18.56
C PHE A 267 1.70 4.41 -19.11
N ILE A 268 2.15 5.59 -18.71
CA ILE A 268 3.42 6.15 -19.20
C ILE A 268 4.62 5.32 -18.75
N ASP A 269 4.59 4.82 -17.51
CA ASP A 269 5.62 3.94 -16.97
C ASP A 269 5.66 2.60 -17.71
N SER A 270 4.51 2.06 -18.14
CA SER A 270 4.44 0.82 -18.93
C SER A 270 5.14 0.93 -20.28
N LEU A 271 5.26 2.15 -20.82
CA LEU A 271 5.98 2.45 -22.06
C LEU A 271 7.47 2.74 -21.82
N GLY A 272 7.92 2.79 -20.56
CA GLY A 272 9.28 3.19 -20.20
C GLY A 272 9.61 4.64 -20.59
N LEU A 273 8.59 5.50 -20.72
CA LEU A 273 8.76 6.91 -21.04
C LEU A 273 8.96 7.71 -19.75
N LYS A 274 9.86 8.69 -19.80
CA LYS A 274 9.97 9.72 -18.75
C LYS A 274 9.45 11.02 -19.32
N LEU A 275 8.33 11.50 -18.78
CA LEU A 275 7.70 12.75 -19.17
C LEU A 275 7.76 13.72 -17.99
N ASP A 276 8.53 14.81 -18.15
CA ASP A 276 8.65 15.88 -17.15
C ASP A 276 7.68 17.04 -17.43
N LEU A 277 6.64 16.80 -18.24
CA LEU A 277 5.65 17.80 -18.66
C LEU A 277 4.32 17.57 -17.92
N ILE A 278 3.67 18.67 -17.53
CA ILE A 278 2.31 18.64 -16.96
C ILE A 278 1.30 18.59 -18.13
N PRO A 279 0.44 17.58 -18.22
CA PRO A 279 -0.53 17.48 -19.28
C PRO A 279 -1.73 18.40 -19.06
N LYS A 280 -2.42 18.72 -20.16
CA LYS A 280 -3.78 19.26 -20.15
C LYS A 280 -4.77 18.13 -20.41
N VAL A 281 -5.77 17.96 -19.56
CA VAL A 281 -6.92 17.10 -19.81
C VAL A 281 -8.12 17.99 -20.09
N ASN A 282 -8.72 17.86 -21.28
CA ASN A 282 -9.85 18.70 -21.72
C ASN A 282 -9.54 20.20 -21.53
N ASP A 283 -8.35 20.60 -22.01
CA ASP A 283 -7.78 21.96 -21.94
C ASP A 283 -7.47 22.50 -20.52
N LYS A 284 -7.58 21.67 -19.47
CA LYS A 284 -7.22 22.02 -18.09
C LYS A 284 -5.92 21.34 -17.67
N LEU A 285 -4.99 22.09 -17.07
CA LEU A 285 -3.79 21.49 -16.48
C LEU A 285 -4.16 20.54 -15.33
N VAL A 286 -3.49 19.40 -15.27
CA VAL A 286 -3.64 18.41 -14.21
C VAL A 286 -2.27 18.19 -13.56
N ASP A 287 -2.03 18.84 -12.42
CA ASP A 287 -0.71 18.80 -11.75
C ASP A 287 -0.38 17.39 -11.23
N ASP A 288 -1.36 16.70 -10.64
CA ASP A 288 -1.24 15.33 -10.13
C ASP A 288 -1.56 14.27 -11.21
N TRP A 289 -1.14 14.52 -12.45
CA TRP A 289 -1.53 13.68 -13.59
C TRP A 289 -1.08 12.22 -13.48
N ARG A 290 -0.05 11.92 -12.70
CA ARG A 290 0.41 10.54 -12.49
C ARG A 290 -0.63 9.68 -11.77
N ASP A 291 -1.51 10.31 -10.99
CA ASP A 291 -2.63 9.67 -10.29
C ASP A 291 -3.96 9.82 -11.05
N TYR A 292 -3.96 10.52 -12.18
CA TYR A 292 -5.15 10.72 -12.99
C TYR A 292 -5.60 9.42 -13.66
N VAL A 293 -6.87 9.04 -13.47
CA VAL A 293 -7.49 7.91 -14.17
C VAL A 293 -8.20 8.44 -15.41
N PRO A 294 -7.77 8.07 -16.64
CA PRO A 294 -8.44 8.51 -17.86
C PRO A 294 -9.92 8.14 -17.89
N ALA A 295 -10.76 9.12 -18.22
CA ALA A 295 -12.18 8.96 -18.48
C ALA A 295 -12.47 8.86 -19.99
N ASP A 296 -13.67 8.39 -20.33
CA ASP A 296 -14.09 8.30 -21.72
C ASP A 296 -14.09 9.69 -22.37
N LEU A 297 -13.60 9.78 -23.61
CA LEU A 297 -13.46 11.02 -24.38
C LEU A 297 -12.45 12.05 -23.84
N ASP A 298 -11.61 11.69 -22.86
CA ASP A 298 -10.57 12.60 -22.39
C ASP A 298 -9.55 12.96 -23.47
N ARG A 299 -9.34 14.25 -23.65
CA ARG A 299 -8.27 14.79 -24.48
C ARG A 299 -7.06 15.16 -23.62
N ILE A 300 -6.05 14.29 -23.61
CA ILE A 300 -4.86 14.40 -22.74
C ILE A 300 -3.64 14.87 -23.54
N VAL A 301 -3.16 16.10 -23.34
CA VAL A 301 -2.08 16.72 -24.12
C VAL A 301 -0.84 16.97 -23.25
N PHE A 302 0.33 16.47 -23.67
CA PHE A 302 1.62 16.89 -23.11
C PHE A 302 2.26 17.99 -24.00
N GLY A 303 2.41 19.22 -23.48
CA GLY A 303 2.97 20.36 -24.24
C GLY A 303 1.98 21.07 -25.18
N ASP A 304 2.45 21.54 -26.35
CA ASP A 304 1.66 22.32 -27.33
C ASP A 304 1.01 21.45 -28.46
N GLY A 305 1.02 20.12 -28.32
CA GLY A 305 0.50 19.18 -29.33
C GLY A 305 -1.01 18.92 -29.23
N VAL A 306 -1.67 18.55 -30.32
CA VAL A 306 -3.08 18.10 -30.30
C VAL A 306 -3.14 16.60 -30.01
N VAL A 307 -3.79 16.20 -28.92
CA VAL A 307 -4.24 14.82 -28.72
C VAL A 307 -5.65 14.66 -29.28
N THR A 308 -5.85 13.54 -29.96
CA THR A 308 -6.98 13.29 -30.86
C THR A 308 -8.28 13.04 -30.09
N ASP A 309 -9.35 13.49 -30.71
CA ASP A 309 -10.78 13.23 -30.58
C ASP A 309 -11.22 11.74 -30.68
N LYS A 310 -10.30 10.77 -30.48
CA LYS A 310 -10.55 9.33 -30.70
C LYS A 310 -10.66 8.47 -29.44
N ALA A 311 -10.41 9.01 -28.24
CA ALA A 311 -10.46 8.26 -26.99
C ALA A 311 -11.85 7.64 -26.74
N CYS A 312 -12.07 6.40 -27.19
CA CYS A 312 -13.22 5.59 -26.80
C CYS A 312 -12.76 4.59 -25.73
N ILE A 313 -13.26 4.70 -24.51
CA ILE A 313 -13.19 3.63 -23.52
C ILE A 313 -14.32 2.65 -23.83
N TYR A 314 -13.99 1.51 -24.43
CA TYR A 314 -14.96 0.41 -24.52
C TYR A 314 -15.07 -0.28 -23.14
N SER A 315 -16.26 -0.20 -22.54
CA SER A 315 -16.68 -0.93 -21.34
C SER A 315 -17.87 -1.84 -21.68
N GLU A 316 -17.89 -3.05 -21.14
CA GLU A 316 -18.99 -4.03 -21.32
C GLU A 316 -20.37 -3.52 -20.84
N THR A 317 -20.44 -2.35 -20.20
CA THR A 317 -21.66 -1.71 -19.69
C THR A 317 -22.36 -0.78 -20.68
N CYS A 318 -21.86 -0.60 -21.91
CA CYS A 318 -22.46 0.29 -22.90
C CYS A 318 -23.04 -0.49 -24.12
N PRO A 319 -24.27 -1.04 -24.02
CA PRO A 319 -24.80 -1.99 -25.00
C PRO A 319 -25.21 -1.38 -26.36
N GLU A 320 -25.32 -0.05 -26.49
CA GLU A 320 -25.82 0.57 -27.73
C GLU A 320 -24.79 0.72 -28.87
N ARG A 321 -23.51 0.37 -28.63
CA ARG A 321 -22.48 0.33 -29.69
C ARG A 321 -22.13 -1.07 -30.19
N GLY A 322 -22.88 -2.09 -29.79
CA GLY A 322 -22.75 -3.47 -30.27
C GLY A 322 -21.75 -4.35 -29.52
N LYS A 323 -21.54 -5.58 -29.99
CA LYS A 323 -20.52 -6.51 -29.46
C LYS A 323 -19.13 -6.10 -29.95
N PRO A 324 -18.09 -6.08 -29.08
CA PRO A 324 -16.73 -5.83 -29.52
C PRO A 324 -16.32 -6.88 -30.57
N PRO A 325 -15.77 -6.50 -31.74
CA PRO A 325 -15.30 -7.46 -32.72
C PRO A 325 -13.98 -8.06 -32.24
N THR A 326 -13.76 -9.33 -32.61
CA THR A 326 -12.67 -10.14 -32.08
C THR A 326 -11.25 -9.66 -32.38
N GLU A 327 -11.01 -8.66 -33.25
CA GLU A 327 -9.64 -8.16 -33.51
C GLU A 327 -9.51 -6.97 -34.49
N ASN A 328 -10.54 -6.17 -34.79
CA ASN A 328 -10.37 -5.00 -35.69
C ASN A 328 -11.38 -3.89 -35.37
N CYS A 329 -10.95 -2.85 -34.64
CA CYS A 329 -11.72 -1.62 -34.44
C CYS A 329 -11.24 -0.54 -35.42
N VAL A 330 -12.15 -0.01 -36.25
CA VAL A 330 -11.96 1.22 -37.03
C VAL A 330 -13.15 2.12 -36.71
N GLY A 331 -12.97 3.11 -35.83
CA GLY A 331 -13.99 4.10 -35.47
C GLY A 331 -14.00 5.30 -36.41
N GLY A 332 -15.18 5.63 -36.97
CA GLY A 332 -15.45 6.83 -37.78
C GLY A 332 -16.18 7.92 -36.99
N LEU A 333 -16.08 9.17 -37.48
CA LEU A 333 -16.53 10.41 -36.83
C LEU A 333 -18.06 10.54 -36.67
N GLY A 334 -18.48 10.98 -35.48
CA GLY A 334 -19.61 11.89 -35.26
C GLY A 334 -21.03 11.32 -35.31
N THR A 335 -21.61 11.09 -34.14
CA THR A 335 -23.04 11.34 -33.89
C THR A 335 -23.21 11.78 -32.44
N GLU A 336 -23.88 12.92 -32.25
CA GLU A 336 -24.23 13.50 -30.96
C GLU A 336 -25.07 12.49 -30.15
N CYS A 337 -24.83 12.42 -28.84
CA CYS A 337 -25.73 11.73 -27.91
C CYS A 337 -26.97 12.61 -27.77
N ASP A 338 -28.03 12.31 -28.50
CA ASP A 338 -29.32 12.99 -28.33
C ASP A 338 -29.98 12.47 -27.04
N ASP A 339 -30.07 13.36 -26.05
CA ASP A 339 -30.93 13.18 -24.87
C ASP A 339 -32.38 13.26 -25.33
N HIS A 340 -32.99 12.12 -25.67
CA HIS A 340 -34.43 12.02 -25.74
C HIS A 340 -34.98 10.95 -24.80
N GLU A 341 -35.54 11.46 -23.71
CA GLU A 341 -36.49 10.81 -22.82
C GLU A 341 -37.60 10.05 -23.57
N THR A 342 -38.08 8.98 -22.93
CA THR A 342 -39.42 8.37 -23.02
C THR A 342 -39.81 7.62 -24.30
N GLN A 343 -39.89 6.29 -24.19
CA GLN A 343 -41.16 5.58 -23.89
C GLN A 343 -40.93 4.15 -23.41
#